data_AF-A0A3Q9QZE0-F1
#
_entry.id   AF-A0A3Q9QZE0-F1
#
_cell.length_a   1.000
_cell.length_b   1.000
_cell.length_c   1.000
_cell.angle_alpha   90.00
_cell.angle_beta   90.00
_cell.angle_gamma   90.00
#
_symmetry.space_group_name_H-M   'P 1'
#
loop_
_entity.id
_entity.type
_entity.pdbx_description
1 polymer ?
#
loop_
_entity_poly.entity_id
_entity_poly.type
_entity_poly.pdbx_seq_one_letter_code
_entity_poly.pdbx_strand_id
1 'polypeptide(L)'
;MELMNETGKLTQDEIDALLADHKPGPSNEPFQFAELEPDEVAGKMNDNMNLDLLLDIPLEIVVELGRTKKKISEVLELTSGSIVELDKMSGEPVDIYVNNKLIAKGEVVVIEEHFGVRIKEICQSPL
;
A
#
# COMPACT_ATOMS: atom_id res chain seq x y z
N MET A 1 40.35 62.27 -32.85
CA MET A 1 41.33 61.84 -31.83
C MET A 1 40.92 60.43 -31.46
N GLU A 2 41.48 59.46 -32.19
CA GLU A 2 41.15 58.04 -32.14
C GLU A 2 41.41 57.45 -30.76
N LEU A 3 40.38 56.81 -30.19
CA LEU A 3 40.51 55.88 -29.07
C LEU A 3 39.76 54.59 -29.46
N MET A 4 40.32 53.91 -30.47
CA MET A 4 40.12 52.50 -30.77
C MET A 4 41.51 51.99 -31.19
N ASN A 5 42.09 51.07 -30.42
CA ASN A 5 43.29 50.35 -30.83
C ASN A 5 42.89 49.02 -31.52
N GLU A 6 43.72 48.58 -32.45
CA GLU A 6 43.41 47.58 -33.49
C GLU A 6 43.30 46.12 -32.97
N THR A 7 42.96 45.91 -31.71
CA THR A 7 42.62 44.57 -31.17
C THR A 7 41.34 44.53 -30.33
N GLY A 8 40.57 45.63 -30.23
CA GLY A 8 39.25 45.62 -29.59
C GLY A 8 39.26 45.23 -28.10
N LYS A 9 40.38 45.46 -27.40
CA LYS A 9 40.52 45.18 -25.96
C LYS A 9 40.45 46.49 -25.16
N LEU A 10 39.59 46.53 -24.15
CA LEU A 10 39.55 47.59 -23.14
C LEU A 10 40.92 47.74 -22.47
N THR A 11 41.30 48.98 -22.16
CA THR A 11 42.56 49.26 -21.45
C THR A 11 42.42 48.96 -19.95
N GLN A 12 43.53 48.67 -19.27
CA GLN A 12 43.54 48.30 -17.84
C GLN A 12 42.99 49.43 -16.95
N ASP A 13 43.21 50.68 -17.33
CA ASP A 13 42.71 51.85 -16.58
C ASP A 13 41.18 51.99 -16.65
N GLU A 14 40.56 51.56 -17.77
CA GLU A 14 39.09 51.50 -17.92
C GLU A 14 38.47 50.34 -17.13
N ILE A 15 39.20 49.22 -16.99
CA ILE A 15 38.82 48.08 -16.17
C ILE A 15 38.87 48.47 -14.68
N ASP A 16 39.92 49.17 -14.26
CA ASP A 16 40.12 49.57 -12.86
C ASP A 16 39.08 50.63 -12.42
N ALA A 17 38.66 51.53 -13.32
CA ALA A 17 37.59 52.49 -13.06
C ALA A 17 36.21 51.84 -12.85
N LEU A 18 35.93 50.69 -13.49
CA LEU A 18 34.70 49.92 -13.30
C LEU A 18 34.68 49.10 -12.00
N LEU A 19 35.85 48.83 -11.42
CA LEU A 19 36.00 48.01 -10.20
C LEU A 19 36.07 48.84 -8.91
N ALA A 20 36.19 50.17 -9.00
CA ALA A 20 36.40 51.05 -7.85
C ALA A 20 35.18 51.20 -6.90
N ASP A 21 33.96 50.81 -7.32
CA ASP A 21 32.73 50.95 -6.52
C ASP A 21 32.25 49.66 -5.84
N HIS A 22 33.02 48.56 -5.89
CA HIS A 22 32.67 47.37 -5.12
C HIS A 22 33.28 47.44 -3.71
N LYS A 23 32.49 47.94 -2.75
CA LYS A 23 32.75 47.68 -1.32
C LYS A 23 32.98 46.17 -1.13
N PRO A 24 34.07 45.73 -0.47
CA PRO A 24 34.15 44.34 -0.06
C PRO A 24 32.96 44.05 0.85
N GLY A 25 32.10 43.14 0.40
CA GLY A 25 31.03 42.54 1.19
C GLY A 25 31.59 41.80 2.41
N PRO A 26 30.72 41.37 3.33
CA PRO A 26 31.04 41.26 4.74
C PRO A 26 32.17 40.27 5.04
N SER A 27 32.93 40.66 6.06
CA SER A 27 33.94 39.91 6.82
C SER A 27 33.77 38.40 6.83
N ASN A 28 34.89 37.72 6.59
CA ASN A 28 35.09 36.27 6.67
C ASN A 28 35.02 35.77 8.12
N GLU A 29 33.84 35.88 8.74
CA GLU A 29 33.50 35.03 9.89
C GLU A 29 33.00 33.69 9.34
N PRO A 30 33.48 32.54 9.87
CA PRO A 30 32.93 31.26 9.46
C PRO A 30 31.44 31.27 9.79
N PHE A 31 30.60 31.13 8.76
CA PHE A 31 29.17 30.91 8.90
C PHE A 31 28.97 29.70 9.82
N GLN A 32 28.48 29.93 11.03
CA GLN A 32 28.07 28.86 11.91
C GLN A 32 26.73 28.36 11.38
N PHE A 33 26.73 27.16 10.79
CA PHE A 33 25.50 26.46 10.47
C PHE A 33 24.70 26.33 11.77
N ALA A 34 23.50 26.91 11.79
CA ALA A 34 22.53 26.53 12.80
C ALA A 34 22.29 25.03 12.60
N GLU A 35 22.70 24.24 13.59
CA GLU A 35 22.39 22.81 13.62
C GLU A 35 20.87 22.71 13.53
N LEU A 36 20.38 22.15 12.43
CA LEU A 36 18.97 21.88 12.28
C LEU A 36 18.64 20.85 13.35
N GLU A 37 18.11 21.32 14.49
CA GLU A 37 17.34 20.47 15.39
C GLU A 37 16.38 19.70 14.48
N PRO A 38 16.43 18.36 14.48
CA PRO A 38 15.55 17.58 13.62
C PRO A 38 14.14 18.01 13.98
N ASP A 39 13.50 18.68 13.03
CA ASP A 39 12.11 19.06 13.09
C ASP A 39 11.36 17.83 13.60
N GLU A 40 10.82 17.88 14.83
CA GLU A 40 10.03 16.80 15.44
C GLU A 40 8.71 16.53 14.68
N VAL A 41 8.60 16.98 13.42
CA VAL A 41 7.61 16.51 12.46
C VAL A 41 8.01 15.20 11.78
N ALA A 42 9.17 14.63 12.09
CA ALA A 42 9.52 13.25 11.74
C ALA A 42 9.06 12.20 12.79
N GLY A 43 8.05 12.51 13.60
CA GLY A 43 7.69 11.71 14.78
C GLY A 43 6.19 11.57 15.02
N LYS A 44 5.39 11.35 13.96
CA LYS A 44 4.04 10.73 13.94
C LYS A 44 3.47 10.87 12.52
N MET A 45 4.18 10.33 11.53
CA MET A 45 3.44 9.90 10.34
C MET A 45 2.53 8.79 10.82
N ASN A 46 1.24 9.00 10.61
CA ASN A 46 0.17 8.19 11.16
C ASN A 46 0.22 6.78 10.53
N ASP A 47 1.01 5.87 11.09
CA ASP A 47 0.95 4.44 10.76
C ASP A 47 -0.50 3.93 10.86
N ASN A 48 -1.26 4.50 11.81
CA ASN A 48 -2.68 4.21 11.97
C ASN A 48 -3.55 4.71 10.80
N MET A 49 -3.32 5.91 10.24
CA MET A 49 -4.16 6.40 9.12
C MET A 49 -3.98 5.57 7.85
N ASN A 50 -2.78 5.05 7.61
CA ASN A 50 -2.55 4.21 6.43
C ASN A 50 -3.20 2.82 6.61
N LEU A 51 -3.18 2.29 7.84
CA LEU A 51 -3.85 1.03 8.15
C LEU A 51 -5.38 1.17 8.11
N ASP A 52 -5.93 2.28 8.59
CA ASP A 52 -7.37 2.57 8.57
C ASP A 52 -7.94 2.51 7.13
N LEU A 53 -7.17 2.99 6.14
CA LEU A 53 -7.56 2.89 4.72
C LEU A 53 -7.57 1.45 4.19
N LEU A 54 -6.76 0.55 4.76
CA LEU A 54 -6.71 -0.86 4.35
C LEU A 54 -7.81 -1.71 5.00
N LEU A 55 -8.30 -1.30 6.19
CA LEU A 55 -9.35 -2.03 6.91
C LEU A 55 -10.71 -2.01 6.20
N ASP A 56 -10.95 -1.00 5.35
CA ASP A 56 -12.19 -0.85 4.59
C ASP A 56 -12.19 -1.61 3.24
N ILE A 57 -11.11 -2.33 2.92
CA ILE A 57 -11.01 -3.09 1.67
C ILE A 57 -12.04 -4.24 1.71
N PRO A 58 -13.00 -4.29 0.77
CA PRO A 58 -13.97 -5.38 0.72
C PRO A 58 -13.29 -6.69 0.33
N LEU A 59 -13.59 -7.76 1.07
CA LEU A 59 -13.07 -9.10 0.82
C LEU A 59 -14.20 -10.07 0.48
N GLU A 60 -13.94 -10.97 -0.46
CA GLU A 60 -14.86 -12.05 -0.79
C GLU A 60 -14.77 -13.16 0.26
N ILE A 61 -15.93 -13.49 0.85
CA ILE A 61 -16.08 -14.61 1.78
C ILE A 61 -16.76 -15.74 1.05
N VAL A 62 -16.13 -16.91 1.04
CA VAL A 62 -16.68 -18.14 0.46
C VAL A 62 -16.95 -19.13 1.58
N VAL A 63 -18.20 -19.60 1.66
CA VAL A 63 -18.61 -20.66 2.58
C VAL A 63 -18.81 -21.94 1.78
N GLU A 64 -18.07 -23.00 2.13
CA GLU A 64 -18.16 -24.27 1.44
C GLU A 64 -18.86 -25.33 2.31
N LEU A 65 -19.92 -25.92 1.75
CA LEU A 65 -20.58 -27.07 2.34
C LEU A 65 -19.68 -28.31 2.35
N GLY A 66 -18.82 -28.46 1.33
CA GLY A 66 -17.88 -29.57 1.19
C GLY A 66 -17.27 -29.60 -0.21
N ARG A 67 -16.27 -30.46 -0.41
CA ARG A 67 -15.59 -30.65 -1.69
C ARG A 67 -15.69 -32.11 -2.12
N THR A 68 -15.46 -32.37 -3.40
CA THR A 68 -15.27 -33.73 -3.89
C THR A 68 -14.38 -33.72 -5.11
N LYS A 69 -13.69 -34.83 -5.38
CA LYS A 69 -12.90 -35.02 -6.59
C LYS A 69 -13.57 -36.07 -7.45
N LYS A 70 -13.85 -35.72 -8.69
CA LYS A 70 -14.44 -36.61 -9.71
C LYS A 70 -13.56 -36.62 -10.94
N LYS A 71 -13.59 -37.72 -11.70
CA LYS A 71 -12.96 -37.79 -13.03
C LYS A 71 -13.74 -36.90 -14.00
N ILE A 72 -13.06 -36.41 -15.03
CA ILE A 72 -13.71 -35.59 -16.06
C ILE A 72 -14.92 -36.29 -16.69
N SER A 73 -14.83 -37.62 -16.90
CA SER A 73 -15.95 -38.42 -17.44
C SER A 73 -17.18 -38.36 -16.54
N GLU A 74 -17.00 -38.49 -15.23
CA GLU A 74 -18.11 -38.45 -14.25
C GLU A 74 -18.77 -37.06 -14.20
N VAL A 75 -17.99 -35.99 -14.37
CA VAL A 75 -18.51 -34.61 -14.41
C VAL A 75 -19.35 -34.37 -15.67
N LEU A 76 -18.92 -34.91 -16.81
CA LEU A 76 -19.64 -34.79 -18.08
C LEU A 76 -20.95 -35.59 -18.11
N GLU A 77 -21.09 -36.59 -17.25
CA GLU A 77 -22.31 -37.39 -17.09
C GLU A 77 -23.34 -36.74 -16.15
N LEU A 78 -22.99 -35.64 -15.46
CA LEU A 78 -23.91 -34.95 -14.57
C LEU A 78 -25.07 -34.34 -15.37
N THR A 79 -26.28 -34.63 -14.91
CA THR A 79 -27.52 -34.12 -15.49
C THR A 79 -28.44 -33.59 -14.39
N SER A 80 -29.54 -32.95 -14.77
CA SER A 80 -30.54 -32.50 -13.79
C SER A 80 -31.05 -33.67 -12.96
N GLY A 81 -30.90 -33.56 -11.63
CA GLY A 81 -31.26 -34.61 -10.69
C GLY A 81 -30.10 -35.52 -10.26
N SER A 82 -28.89 -35.36 -10.82
CA SER A 82 -27.70 -36.04 -10.30
C SER A 82 -27.37 -35.59 -8.88
N ILE A 83 -27.01 -36.54 -8.02
CA ILE A 83 -26.59 -36.28 -6.64
C ILE A 83 -25.07 -36.38 -6.59
N VAL A 84 -24.41 -35.34 -6.06
CA VAL A 84 -22.96 -35.30 -5.89
C VAL A 84 -22.64 -35.39 -4.41
N GLU A 85 -22.03 -36.49 -4.01
CA GLU A 85 -21.56 -36.69 -2.64
C GLU A 85 -20.28 -35.89 -2.37
N LEU A 86 -20.26 -35.20 -1.22
CA LEU A 86 -19.16 -34.37 -0.75
C LEU A 86 -18.36 -35.10 0.35
N ASP A 87 -17.15 -34.63 0.62
CA ASP A 87 -16.22 -35.19 1.61
C ASP A 87 -16.59 -34.88 3.07
N LYS A 88 -17.47 -33.91 3.32
CA LYS A 88 -17.87 -33.47 4.65
C LYS A 88 -19.04 -34.30 5.20
N MET A 89 -18.93 -34.76 6.45
CA MET A 89 -19.99 -35.53 7.11
C MET A 89 -21.14 -34.62 7.58
N SER A 90 -22.36 -35.16 7.63
CA SER A 90 -23.52 -34.42 8.15
C SER A 90 -23.29 -33.97 9.59
N GLY A 91 -23.51 -32.68 9.87
CA GLY A 91 -23.33 -32.08 11.19
C GLY A 91 -21.92 -31.56 11.47
N GLU A 92 -20.96 -31.81 10.58
CA GLU A 92 -19.68 -31.11 10.63
C GLU A 92 -19.83 -29.62 10.27
N PRO A 93 -19.05 -28.72 10.90
CA PRO A 93 -19.11 -27.31 10.58
C PRO A 93 -18.62 -27.05 9.15
N VAL A 94 -19.23 -26.09 8.46
CA VAL A 94 -18.81 -25.62 7.12
C VAL A 94 -17.50 -24.86 7.19
N ASP A 95 -16.73 -24.89 6.10
CA ASP A 95 -15.46 -24.19 6.01
C ASP A 95 -15.69 -22.79 5.44
N ILE A 96 -14.98 -21.81 6.00
CA ILE A 96 -15.12 -20.40 5.65
C ILE A 96 -13.77 -19.88 5.18
N TYR A 97 -13.76 -19.40 3.95
CA TYR A 97 -12.58 -18.91 3.26
C TYR A 97 -12.67 -17.41 3.00
N VAL A 98 -11.52 -16.75 3.08
CA VAL A 98 -11.31 -15.39 2.59
C VAL A 98 -10.12 -15.43 1.65
N ASN A 99 -10.28 -14.98 0.40
CA ASN A 99 -9.22 -15.05 -0.63
C ASN A 99 -8.56 -16.44 -0.71
N ASN A 100 -9.38 -17.51 -0.77
CA ASN A 100 -8.95 -18.91 -0.85
C ASN A 100 -8.20 -19.45 0.39
N LYS A 101 -8.14 -18.70 1.49
CA LYS A 101 -7.50 -19.12 2.73
C LYS A 101 -8.56 -19.49 3.77
N LEU A 102 -8.42 -20.67 4.38
CA LEU A 102 -9.32 -21.10 5.46
C LEU A 102 -9.10 -20.21 6.68
N ILE A 103 -10.12 -19.45 7.07
CA ILE A 103 -10.04 -18.54 8.23
C ILE A 103 -10.85 -19.03 9.41
N ALA A 104 -11.92 -19.79 9.17
CA ALA A 104 -12.85 -20.21 10.22
C ALA A 104 -13.66 -21.44 9.82
N LYS A 105 -14.31 -22.03 10.82
CA LYS A 105 -15.36 -23.03 10.68
C LYS A 105 -16.64 -22.53 11.35
N GLY A 106 -17.79 -22.89 10.78
CA GLY A 106 -19.07 -22.41 11.30
C GLY A 106 -20.22 -23.38 11.08
N GLU A 107 -21.36 -23.06 11.66
CA GLU A 107 -22.59 -23.83 11.53
C GLU A 107 -23.58 -23.05 10.67
N VAL A 108 -24.20 -23.73 9.70
CA VAL A 108 -25.21 -23.12 8.85
C VAL A 108 -26.45 -22.85 9.69
N VAL A 109 -26.92 -21.61 9.66
CA VAL A 109 -28.15 -21.16 10.31
C VAL A 109 -29.07 -20.55 9.26
N VAL A 110 -30.38 -20.60 9.51
CA VAL A 110 -31.35 -19.88 8.69
C VAL A 110 -31.86 -18.72 9.52
N ILE A 111 -31.77 -17.52 8.96
CA ILE A 111 -32.27 -16.29 9.57
C ILE A 111 -33.33 -15.74 8.61
N GLU A 112 -34.58 -15.76 9.06
CA GLU A 112 -35.74 -15.50 8.21
C GLU A 112 -35.75 -16.45 7.00
N GLU A 113 -35.53 -15.93 5.80
CA GLU A 113 -35.45 -16.70 4.55
C GLU A 113 -34.03 -16.75 3.96
N HIS A 114 -33.03 -16.29 4.72
CA HIS A 114 -31.64 -16.22 4.29
C HIS A 114 -30.78 -17.27 5.01
N PHE A 115 -29.83 -17.84 4.26
CA PHE A 115 -28.77 -18.64 4.85
C PHE A 115 -27.73 -17.73 5.51
N GLY A 116 -27.33 -18.07 6.72
CA GLY A 116 -26.23 -17.47 7.44
C GLY A 116 -25.29 -18.55 7.97
N VAL A 117 -24.13 -18.12 8.48
CA VAL A 117 -23.18 -19.01 9.13
C VAL A 117 -22.78 -18.43 10.47
N ARG A 118 -22.97 -19.20 11.53
CA ARG A 118 -22.49 -18.86 12.87
C ARG A 118 -21.07 -19.38 13.01
N ILE A 119 -20.12 -18.50 13.27
CA ILE A 119 -18.72 -18.87 13.49
C ILE A 119 -18.62 -19.73 14.76
N LYS A 120 -17.97 -20.89 14.63
CA LYS A 120 -17.71 -21.84 15.72
C LYS A 120 -16.26 -21.78 16.17
N GLU A 121 -15.35 -21.68 15.22
CA GLU A 121 -13.90 -21.68 15.44
C GLU A 121 -13.20 -20.76 14.45
N ILE A 122 -12.19 -20.01 14.90
CA ILE A 122 -11.28 -19.23 14.04
C ILE A 122 -9.97 -20.00 13.92
N CYS A 123 -9.64 -20.49 12.73
CA CYS A 123 -8.44 -21.29 12.49
C CYS A 123 -7.21 -20.41 12.32
N GLN A 124 -7.37 -19.26 11.65
CA GLN A 124 -6.27 -18.32 11.44
C GLN A 124 -6.78 -16.89 11.55
N SER A 125 -6.28 -16.19 12.57
CA SER A 125 -6.46 -14.73 12.63
C SER A 125 -5.70 -14.11 11.45
N PRO A 126 -6.32 -13.24 10.65
CA PRO A 126 -5.65 -12.52 9.56
C PRO A 126 -4.72 -11.39 10.06
N LEU A 127 -4.24 -11.46 11.30
CA LEU A 127 -3.41 -10.46 11.97
C LEU A 127 -2.00 -11.00 12.24
#